data_AF-A0A923S6E0-F1
#
_entry.id   AF-A0A923S6E0-F1
#
_cell.length_a   1.000
_cell.length_b   1.000
_cell.length_c   1.000
_cell.angle_alpha   90.00
_cell.angle_beta   90.00
_cell.angle_gamma   90.00
#
_symmetry.space_group_name_H-M   'P 1'
#
loop_
_entity.id
_entity.type
_entity.pdbx_description
1 polymer ?
#
loop_
_entity_poly.entity_id
_entity_poly.type
_entity_poly.pdbx_seq_one_letter_code
_entity_poly.pdbx_strand_id
1 'polypeptide(L)'
;MSTILEPNPAETELPALVDACELEAYPGETMERRIARGDFAPEGKRVRVLNPRGTPPAIALLPMAPRPSTLDGRTVYLVDVRFMNGKSFLEQVAHVFEERFPGVKTVVRQKRGGYTEDDPDLWREIEENAGLVVMAIGHCSTCAPAVAVHCIHLEGRGIPTAPLVTGAFTDLVQAVSWKAGMPKLRFTFVPHPVSGKTPQQLHEYVTGPSPVGMHSVIDGIVRSLTSALTAEESKSGELERPIPRLLGADTEDELHEMFRQAWWTDGLPVVLPTPERVARMLEGTHRSPQEVIGRMRPTATQEDWSYTVEQVAVNAVMAGAQPEHLPVLLALAATGVSALHSSTSGFANMVVVNGPMRHEIRMNSGLGALGPFNHANAAIGRAYSLLSRNLGGGAVPGITYLGTQGNPLNYNNICFAENEERSPWEPFHVQKGFERKQSTVSIFRGRTYSHMLEVRAKTWKQQVLNMVGGYTPVPSTGLTLLMEPLAARAFKEREGFETKEQLAQWFQQNSTLPYETYWDYQLVVNYIEPLARKGVEPFASYLAQPPDSQVPRFADASKIGTIVVGGEKNAYWYATDFIHVTTVSVDDWR
;
A
#
# COMPACT_ATOMS: atom_id res chain seq x y z
N MET A 1 39.33 17.76 52.25
CA MET A 1 39.13 18.72 51.15
C MET A 1 39.46 18.01 49.85
N SER A 2 38.44 17.47 49.18
CA SER A 2 38.56 16.88 47.84
C SER A 2 37.36 17.39 47.07
N THR A 3 37.65 18.18 46.04
CA THR A 3 36.73 18.94 45.22
C THR A 3 35.86 17.99 44.40
N ILE A 4 34.54 18.18 44.48
CA ILE A 4 33.56 17.54 43.62
C ILE A 4 33.65 18.22 42.25
N LEU A 5 34.02 17.47 41.22
CA LEU A 5 33.82 17.86 39.83
C LEU A 5 32.46 17.33 39.41
N GLU A 6 31.51 18.24 39.16
CA GLU A 6 30.23 17.94 38.52
C GLU A 6 30.45 17.47 37.07
N PRO A 7 29.73 16.46 36.57
CA PRO A 7 29.76 16.13 35.15
C PRO A 7 28.95 17.14 34.32
N ASN A 8 29.54 17.47 33.18
CA ASN A 8 29.09 18.36 32.11
C ASN A 8 27.72 17.95 31.52
N PRO A 9 26.70 18.83 31.43
CA PRO A 9 25.44 18.52 30.77
C PRO A 9 25.57 18.80 29.27
N ALA A 10 26.22 17.90 28.55
CA ALA A 10 26.25 17.89 27.09
C ALA A 10 26.31 16.45 26.57
N GLU A 11 25.47 15.57 27.11
CA GLU A 11 25.10 14.34 26.44
C GLU A 11 23.82 14.62 25.64
N THR A 12 24.00 15.09 24.41
CA THR A 12 23.01 14.90 23.35
C THR A 12 22.93 13.40 23.06
N GLU A 13 22.25 12.65 23.92
CA GLU A 13 21.66 11.38 23.50
C GLU A 13 20.57 11.73 22.50
N LEU A 14 20.87 11.57 21.20
CA LEU A 14 19.81 11.43 20.21
C LEU A 14 18.94 10.25 20.70
N PRO A 15 17.67 10.47 21.10
CA PRO A 15 16.84 9.37 21.53
C PRO A 15 16.82 8.34 20.41
N ALA A 16 17.07 7.08 20.76
CA ALA A 16 17.09 5.99 19.81
C ALA A 16 15.78 6.04 19.00
N LEU A 17 15.88 6.12 17.67
CA LEU A 17 14.77 6.02 16.72
C LEU A 17 13.97 4.71 16.83
N VAL A 18 14.34 3.83 17.77
CA VAL A 18 13.77 2.51 18.01
C VAL A 18 12.50 2.58 18.87
N ASP A 19 12.30 3.67 19.63
CA ASP A 19 11.07 3.93 20.42
C ASP A 19 10.35 5.24 20.02
N ALA A 20 10.69 5.83 18.87
CA ALA A 20 10.14 7.11 18.39
C ALA A 20 8.70 7.05 17.82
N CYS A 21 7.86 6.16 18.36
CA CYS A 21 6.40 6.29 18.29
C CYS A 21 5.91 6.86 19.63
N GLU A 22 6.27 8.12 19.94
CA GLU A 22 5.38 8.88 20.83
C GLU A 22 4.04 9.03 20.11
N LEU A 23 2.98 8.53 20.76
CA LEU A 23 1.63 8.29 20.25
C LEU A 23 0.99 9.55 19.64
N GLU A 24 1.18 9.77 18.34
CA GLU A 24 0.19 10.45 17.51
C GLU A 24 -0.76 9.38 16.96
N ALA A 25 -2.07 9.55 17.13
CA ALA A 25 -3.06 8.69 16.47
C ALA A 25 -2.95 8.76 14.91
N TYR A 26 -2.28 9.80 14.41
CA TYR A 26 -1.87 10.00 13.03
C TYR A 26 -0.65 10.93 12.98
N PRO A 27 0.56 10.48 12.57
CA PRO A 27 1.71 11.35 12.36
C PRO A 27 1.40 12.39 11.29
N GLY A 28 1.38 13.64 11.73
CA GLY A 28 0.86 14.76 10.95
C GLY A 28 -0.42 15.36 11.54
N GLU A 29 -1.13 14.69 12.45
CA GLU A 29 -2.30 15.24 13.16
C GLU A 29 -1.88 16.34 14.13
N THR A 30 -0.78 16.15 14.86
CA THR A 30 -0.26 17.24 15.70
C THR A 30 0.11 18.42 14.83
N MET A 31 0.77 18.18 13.70
CA MET A 31 1.12 19.26 12.78
C MET A 31 -0.12 19.91 12.15
N GLU A 32 -1.11 19.13 11.74
CA GLU A 32 -2.40 19.61 11.24
C GLU A 32 -3.11 20.45 12.29
N ARG A 33 -3.16 20.01 13.56
CA ARG A 33 -3.74 20.76 14.67
C ARG A 33 -2.94 22.03 14.96
N ARG A 34 -1.62 22.02 14.81
CA ARG A 34 -0.77 23.23 14.91
C ARG A 34 -1.08 24.21 13.78
N ILE A 35 -1.16 23.73 12.55
CA ILE A 35 -1.53 24.53 11.37
C ILE A 35 -2.95 25.11 11.55
N ALA A 36 -3.91 24.30 11.99
CA ALA A 36 -5.29 24.73 12.24
C ALA A 36 -5.40 25.75 13.39
N ARG A 37 -4.47 25.73 14.35
CA ARG A 37 -4.34 26.74 15.41
C ARG A 37 -3.62 28.02 14.97
N GLY A 38 -3.00 28.01 13.78
CA GLY A 38 -2.33 29.17 13.20
C GLY A 38 -0.82 29.22 13.40
N ASP A 39 -0.16 28.17 13.91
CA ASP A 39 1.30 28.15 14.16
C ASP A 39 2.13 28.48 12.91
N PHE A 40 1.62 28.14 11.72
CA PHE A 40 2.25 28.35 10.41
C PHE A 40 1.40 29.23 9.49
N ALA A 41 0.60 30.14 10.06
CA ALA A 41 -0.17 31.10 9.30
C ALA A 41 0.77 31.98 8.43
N PRO A 42 0.45 32.21 7.15
CA PRO A 42 1.35 32.90 6.22
C PRO A 42 1.43 34.42 6.45
N GLU A 43 0.50 35.01 7.20
CA GLU A 43 0.43 36.46 7.42
C GLU A 43 1.62 36.96 8.24
N GLY A 44 2.32 37.98 7.72
CA GLY A 44 3.47 38.60 8.40
C GLY A 44 4.76 37.75 8.39
N LYS A 45 4.73 36.56 7.79
CA LYS A 45 5.89 35.65 7.70
C LYS A 45 6.79 35.97 6.51
N ARG A 46 8.10 35.81 6.71
CA ARG A 46 9.13 36.10 5.69
C ARG A 46 9.17 35.06 4.58
N VAL A 47 9.02 33.79 4.94
CA VAL A 47 9.02 32.68 3.99
C VAL A 47 7.61 32.14 3.90
N ARG A 48 7.11 31.98 2.67
CA ARG A 48 5.78 31.43 2.37
C ARG A 48 5.91 30.33 1.34
N VAL A 49 5.20 29.24 1.58
CA VAL A 49 5.19 28.06 0.71
C VAL A 49 3.76 27.58 0.50
N LEU A 50 3.53 26.91 -0.62
CA LEU A 50 2.29 26.19 -0.85
C LEU A 50 2.27 24.90 -0.04
N ASN A 51 1.08 24.55 0.44
CA ASN A 51 0.85 23.31 1.14
C ASN A 51 0.88 22.13 0.14
N PRO A 52 1.73 21.11 0.35
CA PRO A 52 1.89 20.03 -0.62
C PRO A 52 0.75 19.02 -0.64
N ARG A 53 -0.20 19.14 0.28
CA ARG A 53 -1.19 18.11 0.51
C ARG A 53 -2.36 18.17 -0.45
N GLY A 54 -2.89 16.98 -0.75
CA GLY A 54 -4.22 16.80 -1.32
C GLY A 54 -5.32 17.12 -0.31
N THR A 55 -6.55 17.12 -0.79
CA THR A 55 -7.74 17.45 -0.02
C THR A 55 -8.44 16.17 0.43
N PRO A 56 -8.46 15.86 1.75
CA PRO A 56 -9.25 14.76 2.27
C PRO A 56 -10.76 15.05 2.11
N PRO A 57 -11.61 14.01 2.00
CA PRO A 57 -13.05 14.19 2.11
C PRO A 57 -13.46 14.62 3.53
N ALA A 58 -14.64 15.22 3.64
CA ALA A 58 -15.31 15.39 4.94
C ALA A 58 -15.63 14.03 5.57
N ILE A 59 -15.68 13.98 6.90
CA ILE A 59 -16.00 12.76 7.64
C ILE A 59 -17.45 12.83 8.11
N ALA A 60 -18.29 11.93 7.62
CA ALA A 60 -19.62 11.72 8.16
C ALA A 60 -19.52 10.93 9.48
N LEU A 61 -19.94 11.52 10.60
CA LEU A 61 -19.97 10.86 11.89
C LEU A 61 -21.15 9.88 11.95
N LEU A 62 -20.83 8.62 12.22
CA LEU A 62 -21.77 7.51 12.28
C LEU A 62 -21.97 7.08 13.75
N PRO A 63 -23.22 7.11 14.26
CA PRO A 63 -23.50 6.60 15.60
C PRO A 63 -23.38 5.08 15.63
N MET A 64 -22.94 4.54 16.76
CA MET A 64 -22.94 3.09 17.00
C MET A 64 -24.37 2.57 17.22
N ALA A 65 -24.59 1.29 16.90
CA ALA A 65 -25.86 0.60 17.11
C ALA A 65 -26.24 0.50 18.60
N PRO A 66 -27.53 0.55 18.96
CA PRO A 66 -27.96 0.36 20.34
C PRO A 66 -27.51 -0.99 20.91
N ARG A 67 -26.98 -0.99 22.15
CA ARG A 67 -26.53 -2.22 22.83
C ARG A 67 -27.64 -2.85 23.68
N PRO A 68 -27.83 -4.18 23.66
CA PRO A 68 -28.66 -4.84 24.65
C PRO A 68 -28.00 -4.79 26.04
N SER A 69 -28.78 -4.71 27.11
CA SER A 69 -28.27 -4.71 28.48
C SER A 69 -27.69 -6.06 28.93
N THR A 70 -27.98 -7.14 28.21
CA THR A 70 -27.49 -8.51 28.47
C THR A 70 -27.37 -9.31 27.18
N LEU A 71 -26.52 -10.34 27.18
CA LEU A 71 -26.41 -11.33 26.11
C LEU A 71 -27.37 -12.50 26.29
N ASP A 72 -28.02 -12.64 27.44
CA ASP A 72 -28.91 -13.76 27.72
C ASP A 72 -30.06 -13.86 26.69
N GLY A 73 -30.27 -15.04 26.12
CA GLY A 73 -31.22 -15.30 25.05
C GLY A 73 -30.85 -14.68 23.70
N ARG A 74 -29.65 -14.10 23.54
CA ARG A 74 -29.17 -13.53 22.27
C ARG A 74 -28.35 -14.53 21.47
N THR A 75 -28.28 -14.28 20.17
CA THR A 75 -27.38 -14.99 19.25
C THR A 75 -26.16 -14.13 18.95
N VAL A 76 -24.96 -14.67 19.18
CA VAL A 76 -23.67 -14.03 18.87
C VAL A 76 -23.02 -14.74 17.69
N TYR A 77 -22.88 -14.03 16.58
CA TYR A 77 -22.18 -14.49 15.39
C TYR A 77 -20.68 -14.23 15.54
N LEU A 78 -19.88 -15.29 15.41
CA LEU A 78 -18.43 -15.26 15.43
C LEU A 78 -17.94 -15.35 13.99
N VAL A 79 -17.57 -14.22 13.39
CA VAL A 79 -17.31 -14.10 11.94
C VAL A 79 -15.82 -14.01 11.65
N ASP A 80 -15.28 -15.01 10.95
CA ASP A 80 -13.90 -15.07 10.46
C ASP A 80 -13.74 -14.33 9.12
N VAL A 81 -12.79 -13.39 9.06
CA VAL A 81 -12.38 -12.64 7.86
C VAL A 81 -11.39 -13.41 6.98
N ARG A 82 -11.08 -14.67 7.31
CA ARG A 82 -10.24 -15.62 6.54
C ARG A 82 -8.72 -15.46 6.73
N PHE A 83 -8.28 -14.89 7.84
CA PHE A 83 -6.84 -14.86 8.15
C PHE A 83 -6.40 -16.19 8.78
N MET A 84 -5.11 -16.57 8.63
CA MET A 84 -4.55 -17.78 9.23
C MET A 84 -4.87 -17.85 10.74
N ASN A 85 -5.29 -19.02 11.22
CA ASN A 85 -5.76 -19.25 12.59
C ASN A 85 -6.99 -18.44 13.03
N GLY A 86 -7.59 -17.58 12.19
CA GLY A 86 -8.77 -16.76 12.54
C GLY A 86 -9.98 -17.58 12.93
N LYS A 87 -10.36 -18.58 12.10
CA LYS A 87 -11.42 -19.53 12.44
C LYS A 87 -11.14 -20.30 13.74
N SER A 88 -9.92 -20.84 13.89
CA SER A 88 -9.54 -21.60 15.08
C SER A 88 -9.59 -20.74 16.35
N PHE A 89 -9.20 -19.47 16.25
CA PHE A 89 -9.32 -18.50 17.34
C PHE A 89 -10.79 -18.25 17.72
N LEU A 90 -11.68 -18.04 16.75
CA LEU A 90 -13.11 -17.87 17.00
C LEU A 90 -13.78 -19.14 17.54
N GLU A 91 -13.31 -20.32 17.15
CA GLU A 91 -13.75 -21.57 17.78
C GLU A 91 -13.39 -21.56 19.28
N GLN A 92 -12.21 -21.10 19.69
CA GLN A 92 -11.88 -20.95 21.12
C GLN A 92 -12.76 -19.92 21.82
N VAL A 93 -13.11 -18.80 21.16
CA VAL A 93 -14.10 -17.84 21.68
C VAL A 93 -15.44 -18.54 21.94
N ALA A 94 -15.92 -19.37 21.00
CA ALA A 94 -17.17 -20.11 21.15
C ALA A 94 -17.15 -21.04 22.38
N HIS A 95 -16.07 -21.79 22.59
CA HIS A 95 -15.93 -22.69 23.75
C HIS A 95 -16.04 -21.91 25.08
N VAL A 96 -15.36 -20.77 25.19
CA VAL A 96 -15.43 -19.94 26.41
C VAL A 96 -16.83 -19.35 26.60
N PHE A 97 -17.55 -19.03 25.52
CA PHE A 97 -18.96 -18.59 25.59
C PHE A 97 -19.87 -19.70 26.12
N GLU A 98 -19.73 -20.94 25.63
CA GLU A 98 -20.51 -22.09 26.10
C GLU A 98 -20.27 -22.37 27.59
N GLU A 99 -19.02 -22.24 28.04
CA GLU A 99 -18.65 -22.45 29.45
C GLU A 99 -19.14 -21.35 30.40
N ARG A 100 -19.01 -20.08 29.99
CA ARG A 100 -19.25 -18.92 30.88
C ARG A 100 -20.63 -18.28 30.71
N PHE A 101 -21.27 -18.46 29.57
CA PHE A 101 -22.51 -17.78 29.20
C PHE A 101 -23.52 -18.76 28.54
N PRO A 102 -23.98 -19.80 29.26
CA PRO A 102 -24.80 -20.88 28.68
C PRO A 102 -26.16 -20.43 28.09
N GLY A 103 -26.62 -19.21 28.44
CA GLY A 103 -27.82 -18.60 27.85
C GLY A 103 -27.59 -17.90 26.51
N VAL A 104 -26.35 -17.87 26.01
CA VAL A 104 -25.96 -17.23 24.74
C VAL A 104 -25.78 -18.30 23.67
N LYS A 105 -26.42 -18.11 22.50
CA LYS A 105 -26.20 -18.98 21.34
C LYS A 105 -25.06 -18.44 20.49
N THR A 106 -23.98 -19.18 20.29
CA THR A 106 -22.89 -18.80 19.38
C THR A 106 -23.04 -19.44 18.00
N VAL A 107 -22.74 -18.69 16.95
CA VAL A 107 -22.77 -19.16 15.56
C VAL A 107 -21.46 -18.78 14.85
N VAL A 108 -20.61 -19.76 14.56
CA VAL A 108 -19.36 -19.52 13.83
C VAL A 108 -19.64 -19.45 12.32
N ARG A 109 -19.14 -18.40 11.67
CA ARG A 109 -19.22 -18.20 10.22
C ARG A 109 -17.86 -17.76 9.71
N GLN A 110 -17.53 -18.17 8.48
CA GLN A 110 -16.43 -17.58 7.73
C GLN A 110 -17.04 -16.85 6.54
N LYS A 111 -16.72 -15.57 6.40
CA LYS A 111 -17.31 -14.76 5.32
C LYS A 111 -16.82 -15.23 3.94
N ARG A 112 -17.62 -14.93 2.92
CA ARG A 112 -17.25 -15.08 1.50
C ARG A 112 -16.34 -13.90 1.07
N GLY A 113 -15.59 -14.11 -0.02
CA GLY A 113 -14.74 -13.08 -0.62
C GLY A 113 -13.39 -12.84 0.08
N GLY A 114 -12.55 -11.99 -0.51
CA GLY A 114 -11.26 -11.55 0.05
C GLY A 114 -11.44 -10.66 1.29
N TYR A 115 -10.37 -10.35 2.05
CA TYR A 115 -10.46 -9.64 3.34
C TYR A 115 -11.41 -8.42 3.34
N THR A 116 -11.31 -7.56 2.33
CA THR A 116 -12.03 -6.28 2.22
C THR A 116 -13.40 -6.38 1.58
N GLU A 117 -13.77 -7.56 1.05
CA GLU A 117 -15.08 -7.75 0.40
C GLU A 117 -16.16 -8.02 1.45
N ASP A 118 -17.24 -7.25 1.38
CA ASP A 118 -18.46 -7.49 2.15
C ASP A 118 -19.09 -8.83 1.78
N ASP A 119 -19.87 -9.40 2.71
CA ASP A 119 -20.71 -10.59 2.48
C ASP A 119 -22.18 -10.24 2.73
N PRO A 120 -22.88 -9.64 1.73
CA PRO A 120 -24.26 -9.16 1.90
C PRO A 120 -25.26 -10.25 2.29
N ASP A 121 -25.01 -11.50 1.93
CA ASP A 121 -25.86 -12.63 2.31
C ASP A 121 -25.71 -12.91 3.81
N LEU A 122 -24.47 -12.95 4.30
CA LEU A 122 -24.20 -13.14 5.71
C LEU A 122 -24.68 -11.94 6.54
N TRP A 123 -24.53 -10.71 6.04
CA TRP A 123 -25.06 -9.52 6.71
C TRP A 123 -26.57 -9.59 6.90
N ARG A 124 -27.33 -10.02 5.87
CA ARG A 124 -28.78 -10.24 5.96
C ARG A 124 -29.14 -11.37 6.93
N GLU A 125 -28.43 -12.49 6.88
CA GLU A 125 -28.63 -13.59 7.85
C GLU A 125 -28.52 -13.08 9.29
N ILE A 126 -27.49 -12.29 9.60
CA ILE A 126 -27.27 -11.76 10.95
C ILE A 126 -28.39 -10.79 11.36
N GLU A 127 -28.79 -9.91 10.45
CA GLU A 127 -29.86 -8.93 10.66
C GLU A 127 -31.21 -9.61 10.95
N GLU A 128 -31.60 -10.60 10.14
CA GLU A 128 -32.84 -11.37 10.28
C GLU A 128 -32.92 -12.13 11.61
N ASN A 129 -31.76 -12.53 12.16
CA ASN A 129 -31.67 -13.23 13.44
C ASN A 129 -31.48 -12.29 14.65
N ALA A 130 -31.55 -10.97 14.45
CA ALA A 130 -31.24 -9.96 15.46
C ALA A 130 -29.90 -10.25 16.18
N GLY A 131 -28.92 -10.71 15.41
CA GLY A 131 -27.64 -11.18 15.89
C GLY A 131 -26.73 -10.05 16.38
N LEU A 132 -25.81 -10.39 17.27
CA LEU A 132 -24.67 -9.56 17.67
C LEU A 132 -23.41 -10.13 17.02
N VAL A 133 -22.41 -9.31 16.69
CA VAL A 133 -21.26 -9.77 15.90
C VAL A 133 -19.95 -9.62 16.65
N VAL A 134 -19.16 -10.69 16.69
CA VAL A 134 -17.73 -10.67 16.99
C VAL A 134 -16.99 -10.92 15.68
N MET A 135 -16.22 -9.94 15.22
CA MET A 135 -15.53 -10.01 13.93
C MET A 135 -14.04 -10.23 14.17
N ALA A 136 -13.46 -11.28 13.59
CA ALA A 136 -12.04 -11.58 13.77
C ALA A 136 -11.41 -12.18 12.51
N ILE A 137 -10.09 -12.19 12.34
CA ILE A 137 -9.12 -11.45 13.14
C ILE A 137 -8.40 -10.40 12.29
N GLY A 138 -8.24 -9.21 12.88
CA GLY A 138 -7.35 -8.19 12.35
C GLY A 138 -5.90 -8.49 12.75
N HIS A 139 -5.10 -9.04 11.85
CA HIS A 139 -3.71 -9.47 12.12
C HIS A 139 -2.67 -8.85 11.18
N CYS A 140 -3.11 -8.07 10.20
CA CYS A 140 -2.28 -7.60 9.11
C CYS A 140 -2.78 -6.26 8.59
N SER A 141 -1.93 -5.58 7.84
CA SER A 141 -2.21 -4.28 7.23
C SER A 141 -3.51 -4.19 6.43
N THR A 142 -3.97 -5.31 5.86
CA THR A 142 -5.21 -5.34 5.07
C THR A 142 -6.40 -5.81 5.90
N CYS A 143 -6.22 -6.88 6.67
CA CYS A 143 -7.30 -7.54 7.41
C CYS A 143 -7.71 -6.78 8.68
N ALA A 144 -6.81 -6.06 9.36
CA ALA A 144 -7.16 -5.26 10.52
C ALA A 144 -8.07 -4.07 10.17
N PRO A 145 -7.77 -3.25 9.14
CA PRO A 145 -8.71 -2.25 8.65
C PRO A 145 -10.01 -2.86 8.13
N ALA A 146 -9.95 -4.03 7.47
CA ALA A 146 -11.15 -4.69 6.99
C ALA A 146 -12.11 -5.07 8.14
N VAL A 147 -11.60 -5.60 9.26
CA VAL A 147 -12.40 -5.86 10.46
C VAL A 147 -13.09 -4.58 10.95
N ALA A 148 -12.36 -3.46 11.04
CA ALA A 148 -12.94 -2.18 11.44
C ALA A 148 -14.06 -1.74 10.49
N VAL A 149 -13.81 -1.74 9.17
CA VAL A 149 -14.78 -1.30 8.15
C VAL A 149 -16.03 -2.18 8.13
N HIS A 150 -15.87 -3.52 8.20
CA HIS A 150 -17.00 -4.45 8.28
C HIS A 150 -17.85 -4.19 9.52
N CYS A 151 -17.22 -3.94 10.66
CA CYS A 151 -17.93 -3.59 11.88
C CYS A 151 -18.68 -2.26 11.73
N ILE A 152 -18.09 -1.22 11.14
CA ILE A 152 -18.76 0.06 10.88
C ILE A 152 -19.98 -0.12 9.98
N HIS A 153 -19.88 -0.94 8.92
CA HIS A 153 -21.01 -1.24 8.04
C HIS A 153 -22.16 -1.93 8.80
N LEU A 154 -21.84 -2.87 9.69
CA LEU A 154 -22.83 -3.57 10.51
C LEU A 154 -23.47 -2.66 11.56
N GLU A 155 -22.66 -1.83 12.23
CA GLU A 155 -23.15 -0.82 13.19
C GLU A 155 -24.12 0.17 12.52
N GLY A 156 -23.81 0.60 11.30
CA GLY A 156 -24.70 1.44 10.49
C GLY A 156 -26.02 0.76 10.09
N ARG A 157 -26.06 -0.58 10.12
CA ARG A 157 -27.30 -1.40 9.95
C ARG A 157 -28.00 -1.68 11.29
N GLY A 158 -27.56 -1.06 12.39
CA GLY A 158 -28.13 -1.29 13.71
C GLY A 158 -27.69 -2.59 14.38
N ILE A 159 -26.63 -3.24 13.88
CA ILE A 159 -26.10 -4.50 14.42
C ILE A 159 -24.90 -4.19 15.33
N PRO A 160 -24.98 -4.47 16.65
CA PRO A 160 -23.84 -4.29 17.55
C PRO A 160 -22.66 -5.21 17.24
N THR A 161 -21.46 -4.64 17.28
CA THR A 161 -20.22 -5.34 16.95
C THR A 161 -19.16 -5.28 18.05
N ALA A 162 -18.29 -6.29 18.07
CA ALA A 162 -17.06 -6.39 18.83
C ALA A 162 -15.91 -6.79 17.88
N PRO A 163 -15.21 -5.83 17.26
CA PRO A 163 -14.04 -6.10 16.43
C PRO A 163 -12.85 -6.61 17.24
N LEU A 164 -12.25 -7.73 16.78
CA LEU A 164 -11.05 -8.34 17.35
C LEU A 164 -9.83 -8.09 16.46
N VAL A 165 -8.86 -7.38 17.01
CA VAL A 165 -7.63 -6.96 16.32
C VAL A 165 -6.43 -7.26 17.19
N THR A 166 -5.31 -7.71 16.64
CA THR A 166 -4.10 -7.93 17.44
C THR A 166 -3.50 -6.61 17.91
N GLY A 167 -2.87 -6.57 19.08
CA GLY A 167 -2.26 -5.36 19.67
C GLY A 167 -1.22 -4.66 18.81
N ALA A 168 -0.68 -5.31 17.77
CA ALA A 168 0.26 -4.72 16.83
C ALA A 168 -0.35 -3.70 15.84
N PHE A 169 -1.69 -3.54 15.80
CA PHE A 169 -2.38 -2.67 14.83
C PHE A 169 -3.38 -1.71 15.49
N THR A 170 -3.18 -1.33 16.75
CA THR A 170 -4.07 -0.41 17.50
C THR A 170 -4.26 0.91 16.78
N ASP A 171 -3.15 1.55 16.42
CA ASP A 171 -3.16 2.92 15.88
C ASP A 171 -3.76 2.94 14.49
N LEU A 172 -3.44 1.91 13.69
CA LEU A 172 -4.01 1.70 12.37
C LEU A 172 -5.54 1.64 12.41
N VAL A 173 -6.12 0.81 13.29
CA VAL A 173 -7.57 0.63 13.29
C VAL A 173 -8.32 1.82 13.90
N GLN A 174 -7.70 2.53 14.85
CA GLN A 174 -8.22 3.80 15.36
C GLN A 174 -8.24 4.88 14.28
N ALA A 175 -7.16 4.99 13.49
CA ALA A 175 -7.09 5.93 12.37
C ALA A 175 -8.12 5.58 11.28
N VAL A 176 -8.30 4.29 10.98
CA VAL A 176 -9.31 3.82 10.03
C VAL A 176 -10.72 4.13 10.53
N SER A 177 -11.03 3.81 11.78
CA SER A 177 -12.39 4.01 12.32
C SER A 177 -12.74 5.50 12.44
N TRP A 178 -11.76 6.36 12.76
CA TRP A 178 -11.92 7.81 12.72
C TRP A 178 -12.33 8.29 11.32
N LYS A 179 -11.54 7.93 10.29
CA LYS A 179 -11.78 8.33 8.90
C LYS A 179 -13.08 7.76 8.33
N ALA A 180 -13.45 6.55 8.75
CA ALA A 180 -14.69 5.89 8.37
C ALA A 180 -15.91 6.42 9.16
N GLY A 181 -15.75 7.41 10.04
CA GLY A 181 -16.87 8.09 10.69
C GLY A 181 -17.25 7.56 12.07
N MET A 182 -16.59 6.51 12.57
CA MET A 182 -16.88 5.89 13.86
C MET A 182 -15.65 5.91 14.78
N PRO A 183 -15.20 7.10 15.23
CA PRO A 183 -13.93 7.27 15.94
C PRO A 183 -13.87 6.56 17.30
N LYS A 184 -15.02 6.19 17.88
CA LYS A 184 -15.13 5.51 19.17
C LYS A 184 -15.56 4.05 19.05
N LEU A 185 -15.39 3.43 17.87
CA LEU A 185 -15.64 2.00 17.68
C LEU A 185 -14.89 1.17 18.74
N ARG A 186 -15.60 0.25 19.39
CA ARG A 186 -15.10 -0.51 20.54
C ARG A 186 -14.30 -1.74 20.12
N PHE A 187 -12.99 -1.57 19.95
CA PHE A 187 -12.07 -2.68 19.71
C PHE A 187 -11.78 -3.47 20.98
N THR A 188 -11.72 -4.80 20.84
CA THR A 188 -11.04 -5.66 21.81
C THR A 188 -9.73 -6.15 21.20
N PHE A 189 -8.62 -5.83 21.86
CA PHE A 189 -7.31 -6.22 21.35
C PHE A 189 -6.91 -7.60 21.87
N VAL A 190 -6.12 -8.33 21.07
CA VAL A 190 -5.62 -9.66 21.42
C VAL A 190 -4.11 -9.75 21.23
N PRO A 191 -3.38 -10.65 21.92
CA PRO A 191 -1.94 -10.77 21.74
C PRO A 191 -1.54 -11.09 20.29
N HIS A 192 -0.38 -10.57 19.86
CA HIS A 192 0.19 -10.81 18.53
C HIS A 192 1.39 -11.77 18.63
N PRO A 193 1.58 -12.72 17.69
CA PRO A 193 0.70 -13.09 16.58
C PRO A 193 -0.31 -14.18 16.97
N VAL A 194 -1.44 -14.24 16.26
CA VAL A 194 -2.40 -15.37 16.27
C VAL A 194 -2.03 -16.43 15.23
N SER A 195 -1.38 -16.04 14.13
CA SER A 195 -0.86 -17.01 13.16
C SER A 195 0.17 -17.96 13.78
N GLY A 196 0.07 -19.25 13.48
CA GLY A 196 1.03 -20.28 13.92
C GLY A 196 0.88 -20.71 15.38
N LYS A 197 -0.18 -20.28 16.07
CA LYS A 197 -0.47 -20.69 17.46
C LYS A 197 -1.32 -21.97 17.50
N THR A 198 -1.13 -22.76 18.55
CA THR A 198 -1.96 -23.95 18.81
C THR A 198 -3.32 -23.55 19.39
N PRO A 199 -4.36 -24.42 19.30
CA PRO A 199 -5.66 -24.15 19.92
C PRO A 199 -5.56 -23.81 21.42
N GLN A 200 -4.67 -24.47 22.16
CA GLN A 200 -4.43 -24.18 23.57
C GLN A 200 -3.89 -22.76 23.78
N GLN A 201 -2.88 -22.35 23.02
CA GLN A 201 -2.34 -20.98 23.10
C GLN A 201 -3.39 -19.93 22.72
N LEU A 202 -4.25 -20.24 21.75
CA LEU A 202 -5.37 -19.37 21.37
C LEU A 202 -6.42 -19.28 22.48
N HIS A 203 -6.71 -20.38 23.18
CA HIS A 203 -7.59 -20.38 24.35
C HIS A 203 -7.04 -19.52 25.49
N GLU A 204 -5.73 -19.59 25.74
CA GLU A 204 -5.03 -18.71 26.68
C GLU A 204 -5.13 -17.23 26.28
N TYR A 205 -5.13 -16.92 24.98
CA TYR A 205 -5.37 -15.54 24.50
C TYR A 205 -6.80 -15.07 24.78
N VAL A 206 -7.81 -15.93 24.60
CA VAL A 206 -9.22 -15.58 24.84
C VAL A 206 -9.51 -15.35 26.32
N THR A 207 -8.93 -16.16 27.20
CA THR A 207 -9.15 -16.11 28.66
C THR A 207 -8.19 -15.15 29.36
N GLY A 208 -7.03 -14.88 28.75
CA GLY A 208 -6.01 -13.98 29.25
C GLY A 208 -6.31 -12.50 29.04
N PRO A 209 -5.45 -11.62 29.58
CA PRO A 209 -5.61 -10.18 29.47
C PRO A 209 -5.48 -9.71 28.02
N SER A 210 -6.30 -8.72 27.65
CA SER A 210 -6.07 -7.96 26.44
C SER A 210 -4.74 -7.20 26.55
N PRO A 211 -3.93 -7.11 25.48
CA PRO A 211 -2.71 -6.28 25.48
C PRO A 211 -3.02 -4.79 25.63
N VAL A 212 -4.27 -4.38 25.46
CA VAL A 212 -4.73 -3.00 25.64
C VAL A 212 -5.92 -2.99 26.58
N GLY A 213 -5.71 -2.47 27.79
CA GLY A 213 -6.73 -2.41 28.83
C GLY A 213 -6.48 -3.41 29.97
N MET A 214 -7.40 -3.42 30.95
CA MET A 214 -7.26 -4.20 32.19
C MET A 214 -8.21 -5.42 32.24
N HIS A 215 -8.78 -5.83 31.12
CA HIS A 215 -9.81 -6.89 31.05
C HIS A 215 -9.26 -8.11 30.33
N SER A 216 -9.87 -9.28 30.57
CA SER A 216 -9.66 -10.42 29.68
C SER A 216 -10.25 -10.13 28.29
N VAL A 217 -9.77 -10.82 27.25
CA VAL A 217 -10.29 -10.67 25.88
C VAL A 217 -11.79 -10.98 25.84
N ILE A 218 -12.24 -12.06 26.49
CA ILE A 218 -13.65 -12.41 26.55
C ILE A 218 -14.51 -11.35 27.27
N ASP A 219 -14.02 -10.76 28.37
CA ASP A 219 -14.76 -9.69 29.06
C ASP A 219 -14.82 -8.42 28.20
N GLY A 220 -13.75 -8.13 27.44
CA GLY A 220 -13.72 -7.05 26.45
C GLY A 220 -14.79 -7.21 25.36
N ILE A 221 -14.95 -8.43 24.83
CA ILE A 221 -16.00 -8.77 23.86
C ILE A 221 -17.38 -8.49 24.45
N VAL A 222 -17.67 -9.04 25.64
CA VAL A 222 -18.98 -8.89 26.29
C VAL A 222 -19.29 -7.42 26.56
N ARG A 223 -18.32 -6.65 27.06
CA ARG A 223 -18.48 -5.21 27.33
C ARG A 223 -18.75 -4.42 26.05
N SER A 224 -18.06 -4.75 24.95
CA SER A 224 -18.25 -4.09 23.66
C SER A 224 -19.68 -4.24 23.14
N LEU A 225 -20.26 -5.43 23.36
CA LEU A 225 -21.61 -5.78 22.93
C LEU A 225 -22.73 -5.30 23.88
N THR A 226 -22.46 -5.11 25.18
CA THR A 226 -23.54 -4.86 26.16
C THR A 226 -23.49 -3.51 26.87
N SER A 227 -22.32 -2.85 26.96
CA SER A 227 -22.22 -1.61 27.72
C SER A 227 -23.03 -0.50 27.03
N ALA A 228 -23.75 0.32 27.80
CA ALA A 228 -24.48 1.47 27.26
C ALA A 228 -23.56 2.38 26.43
N LEU A 229 -24.09 2.99 25.37
CA LEU A 229 -23.35 3.96 24.57
C LEU A 229 -23.14 5.25 25.35
N THR A 230 -21.95 5.82 25.20
CA THR A 230 -21.64 7.18 25.66
C THR A 230 -22.19 8.22 24.69
N ALA A 231 -22.28 9.47 25.13
CA ALA A 231 -22.70 10.57 24.26
C ALA A 231 -21.78 10.74 23.03
N GLU A 232 -20.50 10.42 23.13
CA GLU A 232 -19.56 10.49 22.00
C GLU A 232 -19.82 9.39 20.96
N GLU A 233 -20.16 8.18 21.40
CA GLU A 233 -20.45 7.02 20.54
C GLU A 233 -21.79 7.14 19.81
N SER A 234 -22.65 8.05 20.25
CA SER A 234 -23.94 8.37 19.62
C SER A 234 -23.92 9.65 18.78
N LYS A 235 -22.75 10.29 18.62
CA LYS A 235 -22.64 11.50 17.78
C LYS A 235 -22.91 11.18 16.32
N SER A 236 -23.57 12.11 15.65
CA SER A 236 -23.76 12.13 14.19
C SER A 236 -23.48 13.55 13.67
N GLY A 237 -23.32 13.69 12.35
CA GLY A 237 -23.04 14.97 11.70
C GLY A 237 -21.90 14.85 10.69
N GLU A 238 -21.31 15.97 10.32
CA GLU A 238 -20.22 16.04 9.34
C GLU A 238 -19.06 16.86 9.91
N LEU A 239 -17.84 16.37 9.71
CA LEU A 239 -16.60 17.02 10.11
C LEU A 239 -15.82 17.44 8.87
N GLU A 240 -15.76 18.75 8.65
CA GLU A 240 -14.97 19.37 7.60
C GLU A 240 -13.47 19.31 7.89
N ARG A 241 -12.67 19.20 6.82
CA ARG A 241 -11.21 19.03 6.90
C ARG A 241 -10.49 20.00 5.96
N PRO A 242 -10.53 21.32 6.25
CA PRO A 242 -9.94 22.32 5.38
C PRO A 242 -8.42 22.21 5.34
N ILE A 243 -7.84 22.38 4.14
CA ILE A 243 -6.40 22.43 3.92
C ILE A 243 -6.03 23.86 3.53
N PRO A 244 -5.25 24.60 4.34
CA PRO A 244 -4.83 25.94 3.97
C PRO A 244 -3.90 25.86 2.77
N ARG A 245 -4.13 26.72 1.77
CA ARG A 245 -3.33 26.76 0.54
C ARG A 245 -1.89 27.18 0.79
N LEU A 246 -1.67 28.13 1.70
CA LEU A 246 -0.36 28.69 2.03
C LEU A 246 0.00 28.42 3.49
N LEU A 247 1.30 28.23 3.72
CA LEU A 247 1.93 28.12 5.02
C LEU A 247 3.07 29.14 5.09
N GLY A 248 3.39 29.65 6.28
CA GLY A 248 4.51 30.56 6.46
C GLY A 248 5.28 30.36 7.74
N ALA A 249 6.54 30.78 7.71
CA ALA A 249 7.45 30.81 8.85
C ALA A 249 8.46 31.97 8.70
N ASP A 250 9.23 32.23 9.75
CA ASP A 250 10.21 33.33 9.74
C ASP A 250 11.51 32.92 9.05
N THR A 251 11.79 31.61 8.97
CA THR A 251 12.96 31.04 8.30
C THR A 251 12.61 29.83 7.42
N GLU A 252 13.51 29.47 6.48
CA GLU A 252 13.36 28.24 5.68
C GLU A 252 13.54 26.97 6.54
N ASP A 253 14.44 27.00 7.52
CA ASP A 253 14.72 25.87 8.42
C ASP A 253 13.49 25.44 9.23
N GLU A 254 12.68 26.41 9.69
CA GLU A 254 11.41 26.14 10.37
C GLU A 254 10.42 25.38 9.47
N LEU A 255 10.36 25.71 8.18
CA LEU A 255 9.50 25.02 7.22
C LEU A 255 10.05 23.64 6.85
N HIS A 256 11.37 23.49 6.72
CA HIS A 256 11.99 22.19 6.50
C HIS A 256 11.75 21.24 7.66
N GLU A 257 11.96 21.70 8.89
CA GLU A 257 11.72 20.90 10.08
C GLU A 257 10.23 20.57 10.21
N MET A 258 9.34 21.52 9.93
CA MET A 258 7.90 21.28 9.92
C MET A 258 7.51 20.21 8.89
N PHE A 259 8.00 20.29 7.65
CA PHE A 259 7.69 19.30 6.61
C PHE A 259 8.24 17.91 6.98
N ARG A 260 9.39 17.83 7.65
CA ARG A 260 9.96 16.58 8.16
C ARG A 260 9.11 15.97 9.27
N GLN A 261 8.73 16.78 10.28
CA GLN A 261 7.86 16.36 11.38
C GLN A 261 6.46 15.94 10.90
N ALA A 262 5.95 16.59 9.86
CA ALA A 262 4.66 16.29 9.25
C ALA A 262 4.67 15.06 8.34
N TRP A 263 5.82 14.40 8.15
CA TRP A 263 6.02 13.32 7.18
C TRP A 263 5.73 13.71 5.74
N TRP A 264 5.92 14.98 5.35
CA TRP A 264 5.70 15.45 3.97
C TRP A 264 6.94 15.31 3.06
N THR A 265 8.06 14.84 3.63
CA THR A 265 9.31 14.54 2.93
C THR A 265 9.65 13.06 3.06
N ASP A 266 10.50 12.56 2.16
CA ASP A 266 11.04 11.20 2.17
C ASP A 266 12.25 11.03 3.13
N GLY A 267 12.36 11.90 4.14
CA GLY A 267 13.52 11.97 5.04
C GLY A 267 14.71 12.76 4.47
N LEU A 268 14.68 13.10 3.18
CA LEU A 268 15.68 13.96 2.53
C LEU A 268 15.21 15.43 2.47
N PRO A 269 16.13 16.39 2.34
CA PRO A 269 15.77 17.78 2.06
C PRO A 269 14.95 17.91 0.78
N VAL A 270 14.01 18.86 0.79
CA VAL A 270 13.16 19.20 -0.37
C VAL A 270 13.48 20.60 -0.84
N VAL A 271 13.07 20.96 -2.06
CA VAL A 271 13.03 22.38 -2.44
C VAL A 271 11.72 22.97 -1.92
N LEU A 272 11.79 24.02 -1.10
CA LEU A 272 10.58 24.65 -0.59
C LEU A 272 9.70 25.19 -1.74
N PRO A 273 8.41 24.80 -1.82
CA PRO A 273 7.53 25.15 -2.92
C PRO A 273 6.95 26.55 -2.74
N THR A 274 7.78 27.57 -2.94
CA THR A 274 7.32 28.98 -2.90
C THR A 274 6.35 29.26 -4.05
N PRO A 275 5.45 30.25 -3.92
CA PRO A 275 4.53 30.64 -5.00
C PRO A 275 5.21 30.87 -6.35
N GLU A 276 6.40 31.46 -6.35
CA GLU A 276 7.17 31.75 -7.56
C GLU A 276 7.72 30.48 -8.20
N ARG A 277 8.22 29.53 -7.40
CA ARG A 277 8.73 28.25 -7.92
C ARG A 277 7.60 27.40 -8.49
N VAL A 278 6.43 27.39 -7.83
CA VAL A 278 5.25 26.66 -8.32
C VAL A 278 4.69 27.31 -9.58
N ALA A 279 4.63 28.64 -9.66
CA ALA A 279 4.21 29.34 -10.87
C ALA A 279 5.08 28.97 -12.07
N ARG A 280 6.42 28.91 -11.91
CA ARG A 280 7.32 28.43 -12.97
C ARG A 280 7.11 26.97 -13.32
N MET A 281 6.90 26.10 -12.34
CA MET A 281 6.61 24.68 -12.59
C MET A 281 5.37 24.51 -13.47
N LEU A 282 4.32 25.32 -13.21
CA LEU A 282 3.07 25.29 -13.96
C LEU A 282 3.21 25.73 -15.43
N GLU A 283 4.31 26.38 -15.83
CA GLU A 283 4.59 26.68 -17.25
C GLU A 283 4.77 25.41 -18.10
N GLY A 284 5.01 24.27 -17.46
CA GLY A 284 5.17 22.97 -18.12
C GLY A 284 3.87 22.31 -18.60
N THR A 285 2.71 22.95 -18.45
CA THR A 285 1.41 22.40 -18.88
C THR A 285 0.44 23.50 -19.32
N HIS A 286 -0.47 23.19 -20.23
CA HIS A 286 -1.61 24.05 -20.58
C HIS A 286 -2.82 23.89 -19.65
N ARG A 287 -2.79 22.94 -18.71
CA ARG A 287 -3.93 22.64 -17.81
C ARG A 287 -4.11 23.72 -16.74
N SER A 288 -5.35 23.89 -16.30
CA SER A 288 -5.66 24.88 -15.25
C SER A 288 -5.10 24.43 -13.90
N PRO A 289 -4.42 25.31 -13.13
CA PRO A 289 -3.90 24.96 -11.79
C PRO A 289 -4.99 24.48 -10.81
N GLN A 290 -6.24 24.90 -11.00
CA GLN A 290 -7.39 24.53 -10.15
C GLN A 290 -8.10 23.24 -10.61
N GLU A 291 -7.72 22.69 -11.75
CA GLU A 291 -8.32 21.46 -12.25
C GLU A 291 -8.00 20.30 -11.32
N VAL A 292 -9.04 19.61 -10.83
CA VAL A 292 -8.90 18.36 -10.08
C VAL A 292 -8.62 17.24 -11.06
N ILE A 293 -7.43 16.65 -11.01
CA ILE A 293 -6.98 15.68 -12.02
C ILE A 293 -7.06 14.24 -11.55
N GLY A 294 -7.23 14.01 -10.24
CA GLY A 294 -7.17 12.67 -9.70
C GLY A 294 -7.56 12.57 -8.24
N ARG A 295 -7.65 11.31 -7.82
CA ARG A 295 -7.80 10.92 -6.42
C ARG A 295 -6.83 9.78 -6.12
N MET A 296 -6.34 9.71 -4.90
CA MET A 296 -5.39 8.68 -4.49
C MET A 296 -5.60 8.33 -3.03
N ARG A 297 -5.28 7.08 -2.70
CA ARG A 297 -5.29 6.54 -1.35
C ARG A 297 -4.16 5.54 -1.15
N PRO A 298 -3.69 5.30 0.09
CA PRO A 298 -2.60 4.36 0.35
C PRO A 298 -3.03 2.90 0.13
N THR A 299 -4.26 2.58 0.52
CA THR A 299 -4.91 1.25 0.40
C THR A 299 -6.40 1.41 0.16
N ALA A 300 -7.06 0.35 -0.31
CA ALA A 300 -8.50 0.33 -0.55
C ALA A 300 -9.37 0.58 0.71
N THR A 301 -8.81 0.39 1.90
CA THR A 301 -9.46 0.60 3.19
C THR A 301 -9.29 2.02 3.73
N GLN A 302 -8.57 2.88 3.01
CA GLN A 302 -8.37 4.28 3.35
C GLN A 302 -9.18 5.16 2.39
N GLU A 303 -9.45 6.39 2.83
CA GLU A 303 -10.18 7.41 2.09
C GLU A 303 -9.44 7.92 0.84
N ASP A 304 -10.18 8.26 -0.21
CA ASP A 304 -9.65 8.87 -1.43
C ASP A 304 -9.55 10.38 -1.28
N TRP A 305 -8.32 10.89 -1.24
CA TRP A 305 -8.04 12.33 -1.27
C TRP A 305 -8.01 12.82 -2.71
N SER A 306 -8.58 14.00 -2.97
CA SER A 306 -8.54 14.65 -4.28
C SER A 306 -7.36 15.62 -4.37
N TYR A 307 -6.90 15.91 -5.59
CA TYR A 307 -5.83 16.88 -5.80
C TYR A 307 -5.88 17.54 -7.17
N THR A 308 -5.33 18.75 -7.23
CA THR A 308 -5.28 19.60 -8.41
C THR A 308 -3.93 19.58 -9.11
N VAL A 309 -3.87 20.17 -10.31
CA VAL A 309 -2.61 20.45 -11.03
C VAL A 309 -1.64 21.27 -10.17
N GLU A 310 -2.11 22.30 -9.44
CA GLU A 310 -1.25 23.09 -8.54
C GLU A 310 -0.60 22.21 -7.46
N GLN A 311 -1.37 21.32 -6.83
CA GLN A 311 -0.85 20.42 -5.79
C GLN A 311 0.16 19.40 -6.35
N VAL A 312 0.00 18.94 -7.60
CA VAL A 312 1.03 18.13 -8.27
C VAL A 312 2.29 18.96 -8.52
N ALA A 313 2.16 20.18 -9.02
CA ALA A 313 3.28 21.08 -9.26
C ALA A 313 4.06 21.39 -7.97
N VAL A 314 3.37 21.56 -6.84
CA VAL A 314 3.99 21.73 -5.51
C VAL A 314 4.92 20.56 -5.17
N ASN A 315 4.43 19.32 -5.33
CA ASN A 315 5.21 18.11 -5.07
C ASN A 315 6.36 17.92 -6.07
N ALA A 316 6.14 18.31 -7.34
CA ALA A 316 7.18 18.32 -8.36
C ALA A 316 8.32 19.28 -8.00
N VAL A 317 8.00 20.49 -7.52
CA VAL A 317 8.99 21.44 -7.02
C VAL A 317 9.75 20.83 -5.85
N MET A 318 9.07 20.26 -4.87
CA MET A 318 9.71 19.62 -3.70
C MET A 318 10.74 18.57 -4.08
N ALA A 319 10.46 17.77 -5.12
CA ALA A 319 11.36 16.76 -5.64
C ALA A 319 12.57 17.33 -6.42
N GLY A 320 12.55 18.63 -6.73
CA GLY A 320 13.52 19.29 -7.58
C GLY A 320 13.30 19.01 -9.07
N ALA A 321 12.08 18.71 -9.50
CA ALA A 321 11.76 18.56 -10.92
C ALA A 321 11.86 19.90 -11.67
N GLN A 322 11.97 19.82 -13.00
CA GLN A 322 11.88 20.97 -13.90
C GLN A 322 10.47 21.05 -14.54
N PRO A 323 10.03 22.23 -15.02
CA PRO A 323 8.72 22.39 -15.65
C PRO A 323 8.47 21.36 -16.77
N GLU A 324 9.47 21.03 -17.57
CA GLU A 324 9.33 20.07 -18.67
C GLU A 324 9.02 18.65 -18.18
N HIS A 325 9.28 18.32 -16.91
CA HIS A 325 8.93 17.03 -16.32
C HIS A 325 7.44 16.96 -15.89
N LEU A 326 6.76 18.11 -15.75
CA LEU A 326 5.42 18.20 -15.19
C LEU A 326 4.38 17.36 -15.97
N PRO A 327 4.37 17.30 -17.32
CA PRO A 327 3.42 16.46 -18.04
C PRO A 327 3.50 14.97 -17.66
N VAL A 328 4.71 14.44 -17.44
CA VAL A 328 4.89 13.05 -16.99
C VAL A 328 4.33 12.87 -15.58
N LEU A 329 4.54 13.84 -14.70
CA LEU A 329 4.04 13.81 -13.32
C LEU A 329 2.52 13.95 -13.23
N LEU A 330 1.92 14.78 -14.10
CA LEU A 330 0.47 14.89 -14.21
C LEU A 330 -0.13 13.60 -14.74
N ALA A 331 0.47 12.99 -15.77
CA ALA A 331 0.06 11.68 -16.28
C ALA A 331 0.12 10.60 -15.19
N LEU A 332 1.21 10.54 -14.42
CA LEU A 332 1.34 9.63 -13.28
C LEU A 332 0.28 9.90 -12.20
N ALA A 333 0.08 11.15 -11.81
CA ALA A 333 -0.88 11.54 -10.79
C ALA A 333 -2.31 11.18 -11.23
N ALA A 334 -2.69 11.46 -12.48
CA ALA A 334 -4.02 11.18 -13.01
C ALA A 334 -4.38 9.68 -13.03
N THR A 335 -3.40 8.78 -12.96
CA THR A 335 -3.68 7.34 -12.80
C THR A 335 -4.32 7.00 -11.45
N GLY A 336 -4.15 7.84 -10.43
CA GLY A 336 -4.53 7.55 -9.04
C GLY A 336 -3.76 6.40 -8.40
N VAL A 337 -2.74 5.85 -9.08
CA VAL A 337 -1.93 4.75 -8.56
C VAL A 337 -0.91 5.30 -7.57
N SER A 338 -0.94 4.79 -6.35
CA SER A 338 0.04 5.17 -5.33
C SER A 338 1.41 4.50 -5.57
N ALA A 339 2.45 5.33 -5.55
CA ALA A 339 3.86 4.98 -5.52
C ALA A 339 4.27 4.30 -4.21
N LEU A 340 3.54 4.57 -3.11
CA LEU A 340 3.84 4.06 -1.76
C LEU A 340 2.64 3.29 -1.21
N HIS A 341 2.26 2.23 -1.91
CA HIS A 341 1.16 1.37 -1.54
C HIS A 341 1.42 0.66 -0.20
N SER A 342 0.49 0.77 0.75
CA SER A 342 0.68 0.15 2.06
C SER A 342 0.37 -1.34 2.02
N SER A 343 1.32 -2.14 2.51
CA SER A 343 1.19 -3.56 2.72
C SER A 343 2.26 -4.01 3.70
N THR A 344 1.98 -5.06 4.49
CA THR A 344 2.98 -5.73 5.32
C THR A 344 4.16 -6.29 4.52
N SER A 345 3.99 -6.54 3.22
CA SER A 345 5.07 -7.11 2.38
C SER A 345 6.09 -6.12 1.82
N GLY A 346 5.92 -4.80 1.99
CA GLY A 346 6.86 -3.80 1.47
C GLY A 346 6.95 -3.77 -0.07
N PHE A 347 5.85 -3.40 -0.75
CA PHE A 347 5.88 -3.20 -2.20
C PHE A 347 6.74 -1.99 -2.59
N ALA A 348 7.19 -2.00 -3.85
CA ALA A 348 7.71 -0.88 -4.58
C ALA A 348 7.07 -0.78 -5.96
N ASN A 349 7.24 0.37 -6.61
CA ASN A 349 6.83 0.58 -8.00
C ASN A 349 8.03 0.83 -8.91
N MET A 350 7.77 0.68 -10.20
CA MET A 350 8.69 0.97 -11.29
C MET A 350 7.96 1.83 -12.31
N VAL A 351 8.61 2.90 -12.77
CA VAL A 351 8.04 3.86 -13.72
C VAL A 351 8.87 3.85 -15.00
N VAL A 352 8.22 3.55 -16.12
CA VAL A 352 8.88 3.46 -17.42
C VAL A 352 8.28 4.49 -18.38
N VAL A 353 9.13 5.38 -18.88
CA VAL A 353 8.76 6.40 -19.86
C VAL A 353 9.16 5.94 -21.27
N ASN A 354 8.26 6.15 -22.21
CA ASN A 354 8.37 5.71 -23.59
C ASN A 354 8.04 6.86 -24.56
N GLY A 355 8.46 6.71 -25.82
CA GLY A 355 8.18 7.67 -26.89
C GLY A 355 9.07 8.92 -26.86
N PRO A 356 8.77 9.92 -27.72
CA PRO A 356 9.64 11.08 -27.95
C PRO A 356 9.99 11.90 -26.69
N MET A 357 9.07 12.01 -25.73
CA MET A 357 9.24 12.81 -24.51
C MET A 357 10.54 12.49 -23.77
N ARG A 358 10.96 11.21 -23.74
CA ARG A 358 12.20 10.83 -23.04
C ARG A 358 13.44 11.56 -23.57
N HIS A 359 13.47 11.92 -24.85
CA HIS A 359 14.54 12.73 -25.45
C HIS A 359 14.36 14.22 -25.15
N GLU A 360 13.12 14.70 -25.24
CA GLU A 360 12.74 16.10 -24.98
C GLU A 360 13.17 16.53 -23.56
N ILE A 361 12.94 15.67 -22.57
CA ILE A 361 13.32 15.90 -21.16
C ILE A 361 14.65 15.24 -20.77
N ARG A 362 15.41 14.73 -21.76
CA ARG A 362 16.75 14.16 -21.57
C ARG A 362 16.81 13.06 -20.50
N MET A 363 15.79 12.20 -20.43
CA MET A 363 15.81 11.01 -19.59
C MET A 363 16.88 10.03 -20.06
N ASN A 364 17.47 9.29 -19.11
CA ASN A 364 18.47 8.28 -19.41
C ASN A 364 17.84 6.90 -19.56
N SER A 365 18.15 6.22 -20.67
CA SER A 365 17.84 4.81 -20.94
C SER A 365 19.09 3.95 -21.12
N GLY A 366 20.29 4.56 -21.05
CA GLY A 366 21.59 3.96 -21.35
C GLY A 366 22.37 3.50 -20.12
N LEU A 367 23.66 3.83 -20.09
CA LEU A 367 24.56 3.47 -18.98
C LEU A 367 24.05 4.07 -17.67
N GLY A 368 23.87 3.23 -16.65
CA GLY A 368 23.39 3.66 -15.34
C GLY A 368 21.95 4.18 -15.31
N ALA A 369 21.10 3.81 -16.27
CA ALA A 369 19.71 4.32 -16.40
C ALA A 369 18.85 4.13 -15.14
N LEU A 370 19.06 3.05 -14.40
CA LEU A 370 18.36 2.75 -13.14
C LEU A 370 19.02 3.39 -11.90
N GLY A 371 20.11 4.15 -12.10
CA GLY A 371 20.90 4.79 -11.04
C GLY A 371 20.70 6.31 -10.97
N PRO A 372 21.32 6.99 -9.99
CA PRO A 372 21.10 8.41 -9.71
C PRO A 372 21.87 9.36 -10.65
N PHE A 373 22.13 8.96 -11.90
CA PHE A 373 23.03 9.68 -12.81
C PHE A 373 22.31 10.59 -13.81
N ASN A 374 20.98 10.71 -13.70
CA ASN A 374 20.18 11.57 -14.56
C ASN A 374 19.12 12.31 -13.73
N HIS A 375 19.03 13.62 -13.94
CA HIS A 375 18.15 14.48 -13.16
C HIS A 375 16.66 14.19 -13.42
N ALA A 376 16.25 13.96 -14.67
CA ALA A 376 14.85 13.66 -14.99
C ALA A 376 14.41 12.33 -14.36
N ASN A 377 15.19 11.25 -14.53
CA ASN A 377 14.93 9.96 -13.88
C ASN A 377 14.82 10.09 -12.35
N ALA A 378 15.77 10.80 -11.73
CA ALA A 378 15.82 10.99 -10.29
C ALA A 378 14.63 11.81 -9.77
N ALA A 379 14.36 12.96 -10.39
CA ALA A 379 13.33 13.90 -9.95
C ALA A 379 11.92 13.37 -10.19
N ILE A 380 11.65 12.73 -11.34
CA ILE A 380 10.32 12.17 -11.64
C ILE A 380 9.99 11.03 -10.67
N GLY A 381 10.94 10.10 -10.47
CA GLY A 381 10.75 8.98 -9.56
C GLY A 381 10.55 9.42 -8.11
N ARG A 382 11.35 10.39 -7.64
CA ARG A 382 11.20 10.97 -6.29
C ARG A 382 9.88 11.73 -6.15
N ALA A 383 9.50 12.53 -7.14
CA ALA A 383 8.23 13.26 -7.15
C ALA A 383 7.05 12.29 -7.05
N TYR A 384 7.07 11.15 -7.74
CA TYR A 384 6.00 10.15 -7.65
C TYR A 384 5.80 9.63 -6.20
N SER A 385 6.88 9.43 -5.44
CA SER A 385 6.83 9.11 -4.01
C SER A 385 6.18 10.23 -3.18
N LEU A 386 6.58 11.49 -3.44
CA LEU A 386 6.02 12.66 -2.74
C LEU A 386 4.54 12.88 -3.06
N LEU A 387 4.12 12.68 -4.31
CA LEU A 387 2.71 12.73 -4.72
C LEU A 387 1.89 11.75 -3.88
N SER A 388 2.37 10.52 -3.70
CA SER A 388 1.62 9.50 -2.94
C SER A 388 1.53 9.80 -1.45
N ARG A 389 2.60 10.36 -0.90
CA ARG A 389 2.69 10.77 0.50
C ARG A 389 1.75 11.94 0.78
N ASN A 390 1.85 13.01 0.00
CA ASN A 390 1.18 14.27 0.29
C ASN A 390 -0.23 14.34 -0.31
N LEU A 391 -0.45 13.82 -1.52
CA LEU A 391 -1.74 13.89 -2.21
C LEU A 391 -2.66 12.72 -1.84
N GLY A 392 -2.12 11.57 -1.49
CA GLY A 392 -2.86 10.39 -1.05
C GLY A 392 -2.94 10.20 0.46
N GLY A 393 -2.39 11.12 1.27
CA GLY A 393 -2.36 10.99 2.74
C GLY A 393 -1.62 9.76 3.25
N GLY A 394 -0.62 9.29 2.50
CA GLY A 394 0.04 8.00 2.68
C GLY A 394 1.45 8.07 3.29
N ALA A 395 2.14 6.93 3.23
CA ALA A 395 3.57 6.82 3.54
C ALA A 395 4.01 7.12 4.98
N VAL A 396 3.09 6.99 5.94
CA VAL A 396 3.38 7.12 7.38
C VAL A 396 3.56 5.74 8.01
N PRO A 397 4.76 5.36 8.46
CA PRO A 397 5.02 4.06 9.10
C PRO A 397 4.03 3.76 10.24
N GLY A 398 3.55 2.53 10.32
CA GLY A 398 2.60 2.08 11.36
C GLY A 398 1.13 2.43 11.09
N ILE A 399 0.85 3.39 10.21
CA ILE A 399 -0.53 3.92 10.04
C ILE A 399 -0.99 3.91 8.59
N THR A 400 -0.25 4.54 7.67
CA THR A 400 -0.55 4.50 6.23
C THR A 400 0.55 3.84 5.40
N TYR A 401 1.58 3.30 6.05
CA TYR A 401 2.61 2.44 5.49
C TYR A 401 3.00 1.35 6.49
N LEU A 402 2.85 0.08 6.08
CA LEU A 402 2.94 -1.05 7.02
C LEU A 402 3.97 -2.11 6.63
N GLY A 403 4.87 -1.79 5.68
CA GLY A 403 5.90 -2.74 5.23
C GLY A 403 6.79 -3.17 6.38
N THR A 404 6.81 -4.48 6.68
CA THR A 404 7.54 -5.03 7.84
C THR A 404 9.03 -4.68 7.81
N GLN A 405 9.67 -4.77 6.63
CA GLN A 405 11.05 -4.33 6.43
C GLN A 405 11.15 -3.04 5.60
N GLY A 406 10.02 -2.58 5.06
CA GLY A 406 10.00 -1.59 3.97
C GLY A 406 10.58 -2.13 2.65
N ASN A 407 10.91 -1.22 1.73
CA ASN A 407 11.56 -1.55 0.47
C ASN A 407 12.46 -0.40 0.02
N PRO A 408 13.78 -0.59 -0.15
CA PRO A 408 14.70 0.50 -0.53
C PRO A 408 14.42 1.07 -1.93
N LEU A 409 13.67 0.35 -2.78
CA LEU A 409 13.30 0.84 -4.11
C LEU A 409 12.33 2.02 -4.06
N ASN A 410 11.63 2.23 -2.94
CA ASN A 410 10.63 3.29 -2.77
C ASN A 410 11.20 4.72 -2.78
N TYR A 411 12.52 4.89 -2.64
CA TYR A 411 13.15 6.21 -2.68
C TYR A 411 13.05 6.87 -4.07
N ASN A 412 13.02 6.08 -5.15
CA ASN A 412 12.88 6.58 -6.52
C ASN A 412 11.81 5.86 -7.34
N ASN A 413 11.28 4.72 -6.87
CA ASN A 413 10.33 3.90 -7.63
C ASN A 413 10.83 3.56 -9.05
N ILE A 414 12.13 3.26 -9.16
CA ILE A 414 12.82 2.77 -10.36
C ILE A 414 12.34 3.51 -11.61
N CYS A 415 12.56 4.83 -11.67
CA CYS A 415 12.09 5.65 -12.79
C CYS A 415 13.16 5.74 -13.88
N PHE A 416 12.83 5.29 -15.10
CA PHE A 416 13.74 5.32 -16.24
C PHE A 416 12.98 5.38 -17.57
N ALA A 417 13.71 5.55 -18.66
CA ALA A 417 13.17 5.46 -20.01
C ALA A 417 13.57 4.15 -20.68
N GLU A 418 12.68 3.56 -21.49
CA GLU A 418 13.05 2.41 -22.34
C GLU A 418 14.09 2.84 -23.39
N ASN A 419 15.05 1.97 -23.67
CA ASN A 419 16.03 2.14 -24.74
C ASN A 419 15.49 1.57 -26.06
N GLU A 420 14.57 2.32 -26.67
CA GLU A 420 13.84 1.89 -27.85
C GLU A 420 14.76 1.71 -29.07
N GLU A 421 15.79 2.54 -29.23
CA GLU A 421 16.72 2.46 -30.37
C GLU A 421 17.68 1.28 -30.30
N ARG A 422 17.94 0.75 -29.09
CA ARG A 422 18.81 -0.42 -28.90
C ARG A 422 18.03 -1.72 -28.68
N SER A 423 16.71 -1.63 -28.60
CA SER A 423 15.84 -2.79 -28.49
C SER A 423 15.80 -3.56 -29.82
N PRO A 424 16.01 -4.88 -29.81
CA PRO A 424 15.79 -5.71 -31.00
C PRO A 424 14.29 -6.03 -31.22
N TRP A 425 13.41 -5.59 -30.31
CA TRP A 425 11.96 -5.79 -30.38
C TRP A 425 11.19 -4.47 -30.32
N GLU A 426 9.90 -4.54 -30.59
CA GLU A 426 8.96 -3.42 -30.47
C GLU A 426 8.99 -2.78 -29.07
N PRO A 427 8.95 -1.43 -28.96
CA PRO A 427 8.85 -0.73 -27.68
C PRO A 427 7.63 -1.15 -26.87
N PHE A 428 7.76 -1.13 -25.54
CA PHE A 428 6.74 -1.60 -24.61
C PHE A 428 5.39 -0.88 -24.79
N HIS A 429 5.38 0.44 -24.93
CA HIS A 429 4.14 1.20 -25.11
C HIS A 429 3.36 0.83 -26.37
N VAL A 430 4.05 0.41 -27.44
CA VAL A 430 3.39 -0.05 -28.67
C VAL A 430 2.71 -1.40 -28.43
N GLN A 431 3.31 -2.29 -27.65
CA GLN A 431 2.66 -3.53 -27.20
C GLN A 431 1.43 -3.26 -26.32
N LYS A 432 1.28 -2.05 -25.78
CA LYS A 432 0.09 -1.58 -25.04
C LYS A 432 -0.91 -0.83 -25.90
N GLY A 433 -0.71 -0.77 -27.21
CA GLY A 433 -1.65 -0.21 -28.18
C GLY A 433 -1.44 1.27 -28.49
N PHE A 434 -0.34 1.88 -28.05
CA PHE A 434 0.00 3.27 -28.38
C PHE A 434 0.84 3.35 -29.66
N GLU A 435 0.74 4.46 -30.38
CA GLU A 435 1.58 4.70 -31.56
C GLU A 435 3.02 5.03 -31.15
N ARG A 436 4.01 4.66 -31.98
CA ARG A 436 5.45 4.92 -31.74
C ARG A 436 5.80 6.40 -31.48
N LYS A 437 4.99 7.32 -31.98
CA LYS A 437 5.18 8.78 -31.81
C LYS A 437 4.50 9.34 -30.56
N GLN A 438 3.71 8.52 -29.85
CA GLN A 438 3.06 8.93 -28.62
C GLN A 438 3.98 8.72 -27.44
N SER A 439 4.03 9.71 -26.55
CA SER A 439 4.76 9.57 -25.30
C SER A 439 3.86 8.98 -24.23
N THR A 440 4.38 8.01 -23.49
CA THR A 440 3.60 7.33 -22.45
C THR A 440 4.42 7.14 -21.18
N VAL A 441 3.70 6.94 -20.08
CA VAL A 441 4.28 6.49 -18.82
C VAL A 441 3.55 5.23 -18.35
N SER A 442 4.34 4.23 -17.98
CA SER A 442 3.86 2.93 -17.49
C SER A 442 4.23 2.72 -16.04
N ILE A 443 3.29 2.22 -15.25
CA ILE A 443 3.49 1.92 -13.83
C ILE A 443 3.49 0.40 -13.66
N PHE A 444 4.46 -0.10 -12.90
CA PHE A 444 4.53 -1.48 -12.47
C PHE A 444 4.65 -1.57 -10.96
N ARG A 445 4.27 -2.71 -10.38
CA ARG A 445 4.31 -2.95 -8.93
C ARG A 445 4.85 -4.33 -8.59
N GLY A 446 5.79 -4.40 -7.67
CA GLY A 446 6.37 -5.64 -7.18
C GLY A 446 7.16 -5.41 -5.88
N ARG A 447 8.09 -6.30 -5.57
CA ARG A 447 8.86 -6.29 -4.32
C ARG A 447 10.36 -6.41 -4.56
N THR A 448 10.76 -7.16 -5.58
CA THR A 448 12.15 -7.59 -5.73
C THR A 448 12.63 -7.52 -7.16
N TYR A 449 13.94 -7.40 -7.31
CA TYR A 449 14.64 -7.63 -8.56
C TYR A 449 15.85 -8.53 -8.30
N SER A 450 16.11 -9.44 -9.24
CA SER A 450 17.27 -10.32 -9.27
C SER A 450 18.09 -9.97 -10.50
N HIS A 451 19.40 -10.21 -10.48
CA HIS A 451 20.27 -9.91 -11.61
C HIS A 451 21.09 -11.13 -12.01
N MET A 452 21.50 -11.15 -13.28
CA MET A 452 22.49 -12.09 -13.77
C MET A 452 23.39 -11.43 -14.81
N LEU A 453 24.55 -12.06 -15.04
CA LEU A 453 25.47 -11.68 -16.11
C LEU A 453 25.28 -12.60 -17.31
N GLU A 454 25.07 -11.99 -18.48
CA GLU A 454 24.99 -12.63 -19.79
C GLU A 454 23.87 -13.68 -19.94
N VAL A 455 23.66 -14.12 -21.17
CA VAL A 455 22.86 -15.32 -21.49
C VAL A 455 23.85 -16.35 -22.02
N ARG A 456 24.22 -17.35 -21.22
CA ARG A 456 25.28 -18.31 -21.57
C ARG A 456 24.76 -19.45 -22.45
N ALA A 457 25.34 -19.65 -23.63
CA ALA A 457 24.85 -20.59 -24.64
C ALA A 457 24.53 -22.03 -24.15
N LYS A 458 25.32 -22.60 -23.21
CA LYS A 458 25.14 -24.01 -22.80
C LYS A 458 23.99 -24.23 -21.82
N THR A 459 23.80 -23.33 -20.86
CA THR A 459 22.92 -23.57 -19.68
C THR A 459 22.00 -22.40 -19.37
N TRP A 460 21.81 -21.47 -20.32
CA TRP A 460 21.01 -20.26 -20.10
C TRP A 460 19.62 -20.58 -19.56
N LYS A 461 18.95 -21.63 -20.06
CA LYS A 461 17.60 -22.03 -19.63
C LYS A 461 17.51 -22.20 -18.12
N GLN A 462 18.43 -22.97 -17.55
CA GLN A 462 18.46 -23.18 -16.10
C GLN A 462 18.86 -21.89 -15.35
N GLN A 463 19.79 -21.11 -15.89
CA GLN A 463 20.25 -19.88 -15.25
C GLN A 463 19.12 -18.83 -15.15
N VAL A 464 18.32 -18.66 -16.20
CA VAL A 464 17.19 -17.72 -16.19
C VAL A 464 16.04 -18.22 -15.32
N LEU A 465 15.82 -19.54 -15.25
CA LEU A 465 14.86 -20.13 -14.30
C LEU A 465 15.32 -19.96 -12.85
N ASN A 466 16.61 -20.10 -12.57
CA ASN A 466 17.18 -19.83 -11.24
C ASN A 466 16.99 -18.35 -10.85
N MET A 467 17.16 -17.43 -11.79
CA MET A 467 17.00 -15.99 -11.56
C MET A 467 15.59 -15.63 -11.04
N VAL A 468 14.56 -16.31 -11.55
CA VAL A 468 13.14 -16.06 -11.18
C VAL A 468 12.57 -17.07 -10.17
N GLY A 469 13.36 -18.08 -9.77
CA GLY A 469 12.89 -19.21 -8.94
C GLY A 469 12.40 -18.80 -7.54
N GLY A 470 12.84 -17.64 -7.05
CA GLY A 470 12.41 -17.07 -5.77
C GLY A 470 11.12 -16.23 -5.83
N TYR A 471 10.53 -16.00 -7.00
CA TYR A 471 9.34 -15.15 -7.12
C TYR A 471 8.08 -15.91 -6.70
N THR A 472 7.33 -15.36 -5.75
CA THR A 472 6.11 -15.98 -5.24
C THR A 472 4.99 -15.90 -6.28
N PRO A 473 4.25 -16.99 -6.55
CA PRO A 473 3.07 -16.95 -7.41
C PRO A 473 2.01 -15.98 -6.86
N VAL A 474 1.43 -15.17 -7.74
CA VAL A 474 0.36 -14.21 -7.42
C VAL A 474 -0.68 -14.18 -8.55
N PRO A 475 -1.93 -13.79 -8.29
CA PRO A 475 -3.01 -13.86 -9.29
C PRO A 475 -2.74 -13.11 -10.60
N SER A 476 -1.93 -12.05 -10.57
CA SER A 476 -1.75 -11.13 -11.71
C SER A 476 -0.43 -11.29 -12.46
N THR A 477 0.32 -12.38 -12.23
CA THR A 477 1.63 -12.69 -12.86
C THR A 477 2.71 -11.63 -12.62
N GLY A 478 3.62 -11.90 -11.68
CA GLY A 478 4.75 -11.03 -11.30
C GLY A 478 6.03 -11.29 -12.07
N LEU A 479 6.12 -10.96 -13.36
CA LEU A 479 7.41 -10.99 -14.05
C LEU A 479 7.54 -9.85 -15.06
N THR A 480 8.55 -9.00 -14.87
CA THR A 480 9.02 -8.07 -15.90
C THR A 480 10.54 -8.14 -16.01
N LEU A 481 11.04 -8.41 -17.21
CA LEU A 481 12.46 -8.49 -17.54
C LEU A 481 12.98 -7.11 -17.93
N LEU A 482 14.02 -6.61 -17.26
CA LEU A 482 14.75 -5.40 -17.61
C LEU A 482 16.05 -5.80 -18.29
N MET A 483 16.00 -5.86 -19.62
CA MET A 483 17.06 -6.43 -20.42
C MET A 483 18.06 -5.39 -20.88
N GLU A 484 19.33 -5.69 -20.62
CA GLU A 484 20.44 -5.01 -21.28
C GLU A 484 20.41 -5.33 -22.79
N PRO A 485 20.65 -4.36 -23.69
CA PRO A 485 20.54 -4.60 -25.13
C PRO A 485 21.34 -5.80 -25.68
N LEU A 486 22.52 -6.12 -25.12
CA LEU A 486 23.30 -7.30 -25.51
C LEU A 486 22.59 -8.61 -25.11
N ALA A 487 21.96 -8.65 -23.93
CA ALA A 487 21.17 -9.80 -23.51
C ALA A 487 19.90 -9.96 -24.38
N ALA A 488 19.22 -8.84 -24.68
CA ALA A 488 18.06 -8.83 -25.57
C ALA A 488 18.40 -9.39 -26.96
N ARG A 489 19.53 -8.95 -27.56
CA ARG A 489 20.02 -9.50 -28.84
C ARG A 489 20.37 -10.97 -28.75
N ALA A 490 21.00 -11.42 -27.65
CA ALA A 490 21.30 -12.83 -27.48
C ALA A 490 20.01 -13.70 -27.49
N PHE A 491 18.95 -13.26 -26.82
CA PHE A 491 17.67 -13.97 -26.86
C PHE A 491 17.04 -13.98 -28.25
N LYS A 492 17.05 -12.84 -28.96
CA LYS A 492 16.47 -12.79 -30.31
C LYS A 492 17.30 -13.57 -31.32
N GLU A 493 18.57 -13.20 -31.48
CA GLU A 493 19.43 -13.65 -32.59
C GLU A 493 19.98 -15.06 -32.38
N ARG A 494 20.31 -15.44 -31.13
CA ARG A 494 20.92 -16.75 -30.84
C ARG A 494 19.90 -17.78 -30.35
N GLU A 495 18.99 -17.39 -29.47
CA GLU A 495 17.99 -18.31 -28.91
C GLU A 495 16.67 -18.35 -29.71
N GLY A 496 16.50 -17.46 -30.70
CA GLY A 496 15.39 -17.50 -31.65
C GLY A 496 14.06 -16.91 -31.15
N PHE A 497 14.10 -16.06 -30.11
CA PHE A 497 12.90 -15.36 -29.64
C PHE A 497 12.62 -14.12 -30.50
N GLU A 498 11.94 -14.31 -31.63
CA GLU A 498 11.60 -13.23 -32.57
C GLU A 498 10.72 -12.15 -31.95
N THR A 499 9.90 -12.51 -30.96
CA THR A 499 9.05 -11.56 -30.24
C THR A 499 9.16 -11.70 -28.72
N LYS A 500 8.83 -10.64 -27.99
CA LYS A 500 8.79 -10.63 -26.52
C LYS A 500 7.74 -11.63 -25.99
N GLU A 501 6.66 -11.86 -26.74
CA GLU A 501 5.58 -12.81 -26.39
C GLU A 501 6.05 -14.26 -26.43
N GLN A 502 6.93 -14.63 -27.36
CA GLN A 502 7.52 -15.97 -27.41
C GLN A 502 8.38 -16.23 -26.16
N LEU A 503 9.15 -15.24 -25.73
CA LEU A 503 9.95 -15.33 -24.51
C LEU A 503 9.06 -15.41 -23.26
N ALA A 504 8.00 -14.60 -23.19
CA ALA A 504 7.00 -14.65 -22.13
C ALA A 504 6.34 -16.04 -22.05
N GLN A 505 5.91 -16.60 -23.19
CA GLN A 505 5.34 -17.94 -23.26
C GLN A 505 6.33 -19.00 -22.78
N TRP A 506 7.61 -18.87 -23.13
CA TRP A 506 8.65 -19.77 -22.65
C TRP A 506 8.80 -19.73 -21.12
N PHE A 507 8.82 -18.54 -20.50
CA PHE A 507 8.86 -18.42 -19.04
C PHE A 507 7.62 -19.01 -18.36
N GLN A 508 6.43 -18.79 -18.93
CA GLN A 508 5.18 -19.35 -18.40
C GLN A 508 5.18 -20.88 -18.45
N GLN A 509 5.69 -21.48 -19.52
CA GLN A 509 5.73 -22.94 -19.70
C GLN A 509 6.81 -23.63 -18.87
N ASN A 510 7.95 -22.96 -18.65
CA ASN A 510 9.15 -23.60 -18.08
C ASN A 510 9.40 -23.21 -16.61
N SER A 511 8.82 -22.12 -16.11
CA SER A 511 8.92 -21.76 -14.69
C SER A 511 7.76 -22.39 -13.92
N THR A 512 8.01 -23.56 -13.33
CA THR A 512 7.00 -24.32 -12.58
C THR A 512 7.38 -24.51 -11.12
N LEU A 513 6.39 -24.94 -10.33
CA LEU A 513 6.53 -25.42 -8.96
C LEU A 513 5.84 -26.78 -8.83
N PRO A 514 6.34 -27.70 -7.98
CA PRO A 514 5.58 -28.88 -7.60
C PRO A 514 4.20 -28.49 -7.06
N TYR A 515 3.16 -29.26 -7.38
CA TYR A 515 1.78 -28.99 -6.99
C TYR A 515 1.63 -28.70 -5.49
N GLU A 516 2.16 -29.57 -4.63
CA GLU A 516 2.07 -29.38 -3.17
C GLU A 516 2.73 -28.07 -2.73
N THR A 517 3.90 -27.76 -3.30
CA THR A 517 4.60 -26.51 -3.00
C THR A 517 3.81 -25.29 -3.48
N TYR A 518 3.21 -25.34 -4.67
CA TYR A 518 2.40 -24.23 -5.20
C TYR A 518 1.23 -23.90 -4.28
N TRP A 519 0.46 -24.93 -3.89
CA TRP A 519 -0.73 -24.76 -3.06
C TRP A 519 -0.43 -24.47 -1.58
N ASP A 520 0.80 -24.71 -1.12
CA ASP A 520 1.25 -24.36 0.24
C ASP A 520 1.80 -22.92 0.35
N TYR A 521 2.01 -22.21 -0.76
CA TYR A 521 2.38 -20.80 -0.69
C TYR A 521 1.26 -19.96 -0.08
N GLN A 522 1.59 -19.18 0.96
CA GLN A 522 0.61 -18.36 1.67
C GLN A 522 -0.21 -17.43 0.76
N LEU A 523 0.43 -16.80 -0.24
CA LEU A 523 -0.29 -15.91 -1.17
C LEU A 523 -1.20 -16.69 -2.13
N VAL A 524 -0.86 -17.95 -2.45
CA VAL A 524 -1.71 -18.84 -3.25
C VAL A 524 -2.94 -19.23 -2.44
N VAL A 525 -2.77 -19.69 -1.21
CA VAL A 525 -3.88 -20.02 -0.28
C VAL A 525 -4.82 -18.82 -0.10
N ASN A 526 -4.27 -17.62 0.09
CA ASN A 526 -5.08 -16.43 0.38
C ASN A 526 -5.81 -15.89 -0.85
N TYR A 527 -5.19 -15.92 -2.04
CA TYR A 527 -5.68 -15.15 -3.20
C TYR A 527 -5.95 -15.98 -4.45
N ILE A 528 -5.32 -17.14 -4.62
CA ILE A 528 -5.49 -17.98 -5.82
C ILE A 528 -6.45 -19.14 -5.55
N GLU A 529 -6.31 -19.85 -4.44
CA GLU A 529 -7.19 -20.97 -4.07
C GLU A 529 -8.68 -20.56 -4.03
N PRO A 530 -9.07 -19.39 -3.48
CA PRO A 530 -10.47 -18.97 -3.52
C PRO A 530 -10.96 -18.73 -4.96
N LEU A 531 -10.11 -18.27 -5.87
CA LEU A 531 -10.45 -18.09 -7.28
C LEU A 531 -10.57 -19.45 -7.97
N ALA A 532 -9.64 -20.37 -7.72
CA ALA A 532 -9.68 -21.74 -8.24
C ALA A 532 -10.98 -22.46 -7.84
N ARG A 533 -11.35 -22.40 -6.55
CA ARG A 533 -12.59 -23.01 -6.04
C ARG A 533 -13.87 -22.35 -6.57
N LYS A 534 -13.78 -21.09 -7.02
CA LYS A 534 -14.86 -20.39 -7.74
C LYS A 534 -14.90 -20.74 -9.23
N GLY A 535 -14.00 -21.58 -9.74
CA GLY A 535 -13.93 -21.96 -11.15
C GLY A 535 -13.22 -20.95 -12.04
N VAL A 536 -12.40 -20.05 -11.49
CA VAL A 536 -11.65 -19.06 -12.28
C VAL A 536 -10.43 -19.71 -12.92
N GLU A 537 -10.32 -19.66 -14.24
CA GLU A 537 -9.16 -20.17 -14.99
C GLU A 537 -7.99 -19.17 -15.02
N PRO A 538 -6.72 -19.66 -15.08
CA PRO A 538 -6.31 -21.07 -15.16
C PRO A 538 -6.25 -21.77 -13.79
N PHE A 539 -6.61 -21.08 -12.70
CA PHE A 539 -6.41 -21.58 -11.34
C PHE A 539 -7.28 -22.80 -11.00
N ALA A 540 -8.51 -22.86 -11.54
CA ALA A 540 -9.38 -24.03 -11.43
C ALA A 540 -8.73 -25.26 -12.08
N SER A 541 -8.19 -25.10 -13.31
CA SER A 541 -7.41 -26.16 -13.97
C SER A 541 -6.18 -26.56 -13.15
N TYR A 542 -5.47 -25.62 -12.52
CA TYR A 542 -4.33 -25.93 -11.65
C TYR A 542 -4.73 -26.76 -10.43
N LEU A 543 -5.88 -26.46 -9.82
CA LEU A 543 -6.36 -27.16 -8.64
C LEU A 543 -6.85 -28.59 -8.96
N ALA A 544 -7.28 -28.81 -10.21
CA ALA A 544 -7.71 -30.13 -10.69
C ALA A 544 -6.55 -31.05 -11.10
N GLN A 545 -5.30 -30.57 -11.07
CA GLN A 545 -4.14 -31.38 -11.46
C GLN A 545 -3.80 -32.46 -10.41
N PRO A 546 -3.18 -33.58 -10.80
CA PRO A 546 -2.66 -34.58 -9.86
C PRO A 546 -1.59 -34.00 -8.91
N PRO A 547 -1.44 -34.51 -7.66
CA PRO A 547 -0.47 -34.00 -6.69
C PRO A 547 1.02 -34.09 -7.09
N ASP A 548 1.37 -34.93 -8.07
CA ASP A 548 2.73 -35.06 -8.62
C ASP A 548 3.00 -34.11 -9.81
N SER A 549 2.03 -33.28 -10.17
CA SER A 549 2.12 -32.34 -11.29
C SER A 549 3.02 -31.13 -11.02
N GLN A 550 3.29 -30.39 -12.09
CA GLN A 550 4.03 -29.13 -12.08
C GLN A 550 3.08 -27.99 -12.45
N VAL A 551 2.92 -27.04 -11.54
CA VAL A 551 2.05 -25.88 -11.71
C VAL A 551 2.88 -24.69 -12.21
N PRO A 552 2.46 -24.00 -13.29
CA PRO A 552 3.11 -22.77 -13.74
C PRO A 552 3.16 -21.71 -12.63
N ARG A 553 4.34 -21.14 -12.41
CA ARG A 553 4.56 -20.04 -11.46
C ARG A 553 3.84 -18.77 -11.89
N PHE A 554 3.88 -18.50 -13.20
CA PHE A 554 3.24 -17.35 -13.83
C PHE A 554 1.98 -17.82 -14.54
N ALA A 555 0.82 -17.28 -14.17
CA ALA A 555 -0.46 -17.80 -14.65
C ALA A 555 -0.75 -17.40 -16.11
N ASP A 556 -0.31 -16.21 -16.52
CA ASP A 556 -0.66 -15.60 -17.79
C ASP A 556 0.58 -15.01 -18.48
N ALA A 557 0.98 -15.63 -19.60
CA ALA A 557 2.12 -15.18 -20.40
C ALA A 557 1.95 -13.74 -20.92
N SER A 558 0.72 -13.29 -21.21
CA SER A 558 0.46 -11.95 -21.73
C SER A 558 0.77 -10.82 -20.72
N LYS A 559 0.93 -11.19 -19.44
CA LYS A 559 1.27 -10.28 -18.35
C LYS A 559 2.77 -10.21 -18.06
N ILE A 560 3.57 -11.09 -18.66
CA ILE A 560 5.03 -11.07 -18.52
C ILE A 560 5.59 -9.94 -19.39
N GLY A 561 6.27 -8.98 -18.76
CA GLY A 561 6.86 -7.82 -19.43
C GLY A 561 8.31 -8.05 -19.87
N THR A 562 8.74 -7.37 -20.93
CA THR A 562 10.15 -7.22 -21.29
C THR A 562 10.41 -5.79 -21.74
N ILE A 563 11.37 -5.13 -21.12
CA ILE A 563 11.74 -3.74 -21.34
C ILE A 563 13.25 -3.68 -21.55
N VAL A 564 13.69 -3.05 -22.64
CA VAL A 564 15.12 -2.93 -22.92
C VAL A 564 15.66 -1.65 -22.31
N VAL A 565 16.72 -1.75 -21.51
CA VAL A 565 17.36 -0.62 -20.83
C VAL A 565 18.83 -0.95 -20.59
N GLY A 566 19.74 0.02 -20.76
CA GLY A 566 21.18 -0.19 -20.61
C GLY A 566 21.99 0.36 -21.77
N GLY A 567 23.32 0.37 -21.58
CA GLY A 567 24.26 1.13 -22.42
C GLY A 567 25.28 0.31 -23.23
N GLU A 568 25.08 -1.00 -23.40
CA GLU A 568 25.90 -1.90 -24.22
C GLU A 568 27.35 -2.07 -23.72
N LYS A 569 27.56 -1.93 -22.41
CA LYS A 569 28.90 -2.08 -21.80
C LYS A 569 29.18 -3.50 -21.33
N ASN A 570 28.17 -4.15 -20.75
CA ASN A 570 28.23 -5.54 -20.33
C ASN A 570 26.79 -6.05 -20.20
N ALA A 571 26.55 -7.34 -20.41
CA ALA A 571 25.21 -7.91 -20.42
C ALA A 571 24.71 -8.24 -18.99
N TYR A 572 24.88 -7.32 -18.03
CA TYR A 572 24.22 -7.42 -16.73
C TYR A 572 22.79 -6.93 -16.85
N TRP A 573 21.83 -7.76 -16.48
CA TRP A 573 20.42 -7.46 -16.64
C TRP A 573 19.60 -8.01 -15.47
N TYR A 574 18.36 -7.52 -15.35
CA TYR A 574 17.51 -7.81 -14.21
C TYR A 574 16.23 -8.54 -14.62
N ALA A 575 15.75 -9.43 -13.76
CA ALA A 575 14.34 -9.75 -13.68
C ALA A 575 13.75 -9.10 -12.44
N THR A 576 12.44 -8.84 -12.50
CA THR A 576 11.69 -8.27 -11.38
C THR A 576 10.41 -9.07 -11.22
N ASP A 577 9.86 -9.12 -10.00
CA ASP A 577 8.52 -9.67 -9.78
C ASP A 577 7.40 -8.64 -10.09
N PHE A 578 7.73 -7.58 -10.83
CA PHE A 578 6.85 -6.43 -11.00
C PHE A 578 5.82 -6.70 -12.10
N ILE A 579 4.58 -6.34 -11.79
CA ILE A 579 3.40 -6.51 -12.64
C ILE A 579 3.07 -5.18 -13.28
N HIS A 580 2.80 -5.17 -14.58
CA HIS A 580 2.24 -4.00 -15.27
C HIS A 580 0.88 -3.64 -14.68
N VAL A 581 0.75 -2.41 -14.16
CA VAL A 581 -0.49 -1.90 -13.58
C VAL A 581 -1.28 -1.13 -14.64
N THR A 582 -0.65 -0.14 -15.28
CA THR A 582 -1.29 0.69 -16.30
C THR A 582 -0.25 1.40 -17.17
N THR A 583 -0.68 1.86 -18.34
CA THR A 583 0.07 2.75 -19.25
C THR A 583 -0.88 3.86 -19.69
N VAL A 584 -0.42 5.12 -19.58
CA VAL A 584 -1.22 6.30 -19.95
C VAL A 584 -0.44 7.24 -20.86
N SER A 585 -1.17 8.02 -21.67
CA SER A 585 -0.61 9.08 -22.52
C SER A 585 -0.02 10.19 -21.66
N VAL A 586 1.18 10.65 -22.02
CA VAL A 586 1.79 11.89 -21.48
C VAL A 586 1.40 13.08 -22.35
N ASP A 587 1.12 12.84 -23.64
CA ASP A 587 0.88 13.90 -24.63
C ASP A 587 -0.37 14.75 -24.31
N ASP A 588 -1.29 14.21 -23.51
CA ASP A 588 -2.54 14.88 -23.10
C ASP A 588 -2.29 16.01 -22.07
N TRP A 589 -1.07 16.09 -21.50
CA TRP A 589 -0.73 16.95 -20.36
C TRP A 589 0.26 18.07 -20.68
N ARG A 590 0.80 18.11 -21.90
CA ARG A 590 1.77 19.13 -22.34
C ARG A 590 1.08 20.30 -23.00
#